data_AF-A0A1M6UUY2-F1
#
_entry.id   AF-A0A1M6UUY2-F1
#
_cell.length_a   1.000
_cell.length_b   1.000
_cell.length_c   1.000
_cell.angle_alpha   90.00
_cell.angle_beta   90.00
_cell.angle_gamma   90.00
#
_symmetry.space_group_name_H-M   'P 1'
#
loop_
_entity.id
_entity.type
_entity.pdbx_description
1 polymer ?
#
loop_
_entity_poly.entity_id
_entity_poly.type
_entity_poly.pdbx_seq_one_letter_code
_entity_poly.pdbx_strand_id
1 'polypeptide(L)'
;MNVRIGDHAIEHMTPCGITEEEVRKLFNEEITPFKVQTSDIDDSCVELYAVLNGKPCKVVYSFVTNTVVTAFSLKGKKWLKYVK
;
A
#
# COMPACT_ATOMS: atom_id res chain seq x y z
N MET A 1 -8.27 -9.51 -6.88
CA MET A 1 -9.19 -9.36 -5.72
C MET A 1 -10.00 -8.07 -5.89
N ASN A 2 -11.29 -8.00 -5.55
CA ASN A 2 -12.05 -6.73 -5.63
C ASN A 2 -11.88 -5.94 -4.31
N VAL A 3 -10.77 -5.20 -4.19
CA VAL A 3 -10.45 -4.40 -3.01
C VAL A 3 -11.14 -3.04 -3.10
N ARG A 4 -11.71 -2.55 -2.00
CA ARG A 4 -12.20 -1.17 -1.93
C ARG A 4 -11.04 -0.24 -1.62
N ILE A 5 -11.05 0.97 -2.15
CA ILE A 5 -10.08 2.02 -1.79
C ILE A 5 -10.87 3.10 -1.08
N GLY A 6 -10.55 3.35 0.20
CA GLY A 6 -11.27 4.36 0.98
C GLY A 6 -10.95 5.78 0.49
N ASP A 7 -11.90 6.71 0.64
CA ASP A 7 -11.72 8.11 0.22
C ASP A 7 -10.46 8.74 0.84
N HIS A 8 -10.22 8.43 2.12
CA HIS A 8 -9.01 8.86 2.82
C HIS A 8 -7.71 8.33 2.16
N ALA A 9 -7.72 7.10 1.63
CA ALA A 9 -6.56 6.58 0.91
C ALA A 9 -6.35 7.35 -0.40
N ILE A 10 -7.42 7.68 -1.13
CA ILE A 10 -7.37 8.44 -2.39
C ILE A 10 -6.75 9.83 -2.16
N GLU A 11 -7.16 10.51 -1.08
CA GLU A 11 -6.62 11.82 -0.69
C GLU A 11 -5.10 11.78 -0.47
N HIS A 12 -4.58 10.69 0.13
CA HIS A 12 -3.15 10.50 0.38
C HIS A 12 -2.37 9.99 -0.85
N MET A 13 -3.02 9.22 -1.71
CA MET A 13 -2.46 8.69 -2.95
C MET A 13 -2.23 9.78 -4.00
N THR A 14 -3.17 10.71 -4.14
CA THR A 14 -3.15 11.79 -5.13
C THR A 14 -1.85 12.61 -5.11
N PRO A 15 -1.39 13.18 -3.97
CA PRO A 15 -0.13 13.92 -3.94
C PRO A 15 1.12 13.04 -4.12
N CYS A 16 0.99 11.72 -3.93
CA CYS A 16 2.08 10.78 -4.18
C CYS A 16 2.17 10.35 -5.65
N GLY A 17 1.15 10.65 -6.46
CA GLY A 17 1.02 10.18 -7.83
C GLY A 17 0.79 8.67 -7.93
N ILE A 18 0.17 8.08 -6.89
CA ILE A 18 -0.24 6.67 -6.87
C ILE A 18 -1.66 6.61 -7.43
N THR A 19 -1.89 5.77 -8.42
CA THR A 19 -3.24 5.60 -8.99
C THR A 19 -3.97 4.43 -8.35
N GLU A 20 -5.30 4.46 -8.38
CA GLU A 20 -6.11 3.31 -7.97
C GLU A 20 -5.77 2.05 -8.76
N GLU A 21 -5.44 2.19 -10.05
CA GLU A 21 -5.07 1.06 -10.90
C GLU A 21 -3.81 0.36 -10.40
N GLU A 22 -2.79 1.12 -9.98
CA GLU A 22 -1.56 0.53 -9.43
C GLU A 22 -1.82 -0.21 -8.11
N VAL A 23 -2.68 0.34 -7.26
CA VAL A 23 -3.11 -0.35 -6.05
C VAL A 23 -3.84 -1.63 -6.42
N ARG A 24 -4.74 -1.62 -7.41
CA ARG A 24 -5.42 -2.85 -7.87
C ARG A 24 -4.46 -3.88 -8.44
N LYS A 25 -3.46 -3.45 -9.22
CA LYS A 25 -2.37 -4.31 -9.74
C LYS A 25 -1.62 -5.02 -8.62
N LEU A 26 -1.38 -4.34 -7.50
CA LEU A 26 -0.78 -4.94 -6.29
C LEU A 26 -1.64 -6.10 -5.73
N PHE A 27 -2.96 -5.95 -5.68
CA PHE A 27 -3.89 -6.99 -5.20
C PHE A 27 -4.27 -8.04 -6.26
N ASN A 28 -3.89 -7.82 -7.51
CA ASN A 28 -4.00 -8.80 -8.60
C ASN A 28 -2.67 -9.52 -8.87
N GLU A 29 -1.67 -9.34 -8.00
CA GLU A 29 -0.35 -9.96 -8.10
C GLU A 29 0.46 -9.54 -9.34
N GLU A 30 0.03 -8.50 -10.05
CA GLU A 30 0.76 -7.90 -11.18
C GLU A 30 1.96 -7.07 -10.70
N ILE A 31 1.85 -6.52 -9.48
CA ILE A 31 2.96 -5.87 -8.77
C ILE A 31 3.28 -6.71 -7.54
N THR A 32 4.50 -7.21 -7.44
CA THR A 32 4.93 -7.98 -6.27
C THR A 32 5.38 -7.03 -5.16
N PRO A 33 4.76 -7.10 -3.96
CA PRO A 33 5.30 -6.39 -2.80
C PRO A 33 6.63 -7.00 -2.39
N PHE A 34 7.62 -6.16 -2.08
CA PHE A 34 8.90 -6.62 -1.55
C PHE A 34 8.84 -6.90 -0.04
N LYS A 35 7.81 -6.41 0.65
CA LYS A 35 7.54 -6.77 2.04
C LYS A 35 6.04 -6.75 2.32
N VAL A 36 5.59 -7.73 3.10
CA VAL A 36 4.23 -7.81 3.63
C VAL A 36 4.34 -8.10 5.11
N GLN A 37 3.63 -7.34 5.94
CA GLN A 37 3.57 -7.59 7.38
C GLN A 37 2.21 -7.20 7.93
N THR A 38 1.80 -7.83 9.02
CA THR A 38 0.67 -7.33 9.82
C THR A 38 1.06 -6.00 10.46
N SER A 39 0.10 -5.08 10.58
CA SER A 39 0.31 -3.80 11.25
C SER A 39 0.52 -4.01 12.75
N ASP A 40 1.50 -3.32 13.33
CA ASP A 40 1.77 -3.35 14.78
C ASP A 40 0.72 -2.57 15.60
N ILE A 41 -0.08 -1.72 14.93
CA ILE A 41 -1.09 -0.86 15.56
C ILE A 41 -2.46 -1.55 15.59
N ASP A 42 -2.77 -2.32 14.54
CA ASP A 42 -4.06 -2.95 14.34
C ASP A 42 -3.85 -4.28 13.61
N ASP A 43 -4.10 -5.39 14.30
CA ASP A 43 -3.92 -6.75 13.77
C ASP A 43 -4.88 -7.07 12.62
N SER A 44 -5.94 -6.26 12.45
CA SER A 44 -6.89 -6.34 11.33
C SER A 44 -6.37 -5.69 10.04
N CYS A 45 -5.17 -5.10 10.09
CA CYS A 45 -4.53 -4.41 8.97
C CYS A 45 -3.23 -5.10 8.54
N VAL A 46 -3.01 -5.14 7.23
CA VAL A 46 -1.78 -5.62 6.58
C VAL A 46 -1.12 -4.44 5.87
N GLU A 47 0.18 -4.33 6.08
CA GLU A 47 1.04 -3.35 5.45
C GLU A 47 1.80 -4.01 4.30
N LEU A 48 1.52 -3.54 3.09
CA LEU A 48 2.16 -3.96 1.85
C LEU A 48 3.15 -2.89 1.43
N TYR A 49 4.39 -3.29 1.19
CA TYR A 49 5.44 -2.41 0.71
C TYR A 49 5.81 -2.82 -0.71
N ALA A 50 5.61 -1.91 -1.65
CA ALA A 50 5.78 -2.16 -3.08
C ALA A 50 6.32 -0.93 -3.81
N VAL A 51 6.83 -1.12 -5.02
CA VAL A 51 7.21 -0.01 -5.90
C VAL A 51 6.01 0.34 -6.77
N LEU A 52 5.41 1.50 -6.52
CA LEU A 52 4.32 2.06 -7.31
C LEU A 52 4.82 3.34 -7.98
N ASN A 53 4.61 3.48 -9.29
CA ASN A 53 5.07 4.61 -10.10
C ASN A 53 6.57 4.89 -9.95
N GLY A 54 7.38 3.81 -9.90
CA GLY A 54 8.84 3.89 -9.71
C GLY A 54 9.28 4.36 -8.31
N LYS A 55 8.35 4.52 -7.36
CA LYS A 55 8.63 4.97 -6.00
C LYS A 55 8.27 3.88 -4.99
N PRO A 56 9.09 3.69 -3.94
CA PRO A 56 8.72 2.80 -2.85
C PRO A 56 7.53 3.40 -2.11
N CYS A 57 6.45 2.64 -2.00
CA CYS A 57 5.20 3.03 -1.38
C CYS A 57 4.81 2.01 -0.29
N LYS A 58 4.08 2.50 0.70
CA LYS A 58 3.39 1.68 1.69
C LYS A 58 1.89 1.76 1.42
N VAL A 59 1.24 0.61 1.37
CA VAL A 59 -0.21 0.46 1.24
C VAL A 59 -0.70 -0.29 2.48
N VAL A 60 -1.68 0.27 3.18
CA VAL A 60 -2.29 -0.35 4.36
C VAL A 60 -3.68 -0.83 3.98
N TYR A 61 -3.91 -2.12 4.20
CA TYR A 61 -5.13 -2.82 3.81
C TYR A 61 -5.76 -3.50 5.02
N SER A 62 -7.03 -3.22 5.27
CA SER A 62 -7.82 -3.91 6.28
C SER A 62 -8.48 -5.14 5.65
N PHE A 63 -8.14 -6.33 6.11
CA PHE A 63 -8.76 -7.57 5.61
C PHE A 63 -10.17 -7.79 6.14
N VAL A 64 -10.51 -7.19 7.30
CA VAL A 64 -11.87 -7.23 7.87
C VAL A 64 -12.86 -6.46 7.01
N THR A 65 -12.47 -5.26 6.58
CA THR A 65 -13.33 -4.38 5.77
C THR A 65 -13.09 -4.52 4.26
N ASN A 66 -12.12 -5.35 3.86
CA ASN A 66 -11.63 -5.49 2.49
C ASN A 66 -11.37 -4.13 1.82
N THR A 67 -10.74 -3.21 2.57
CA THR A 67 -10.55 -1.81 2.18
C THR A 67 -9.12 -1.36 2.38
N VAL A 68 -8.55 -0.66 1.40
CA VAL A 68 -7.31 0.09 1.51
C VAL A 68 -7.57 1.32 2.35
N VAL A 69 -6.96 1.35 3.53
CA VAL A 69 -7.14 2.40 4.55
C VAL A 69 -6.29 3.62 4.21
N THR A 70 -5.06 3.41 3.75
CA THR A 70 -4.17 4.49 3.31
C THR A 70 -3.10 3.96 2.37
N ALA A 71 -2.58 4.82 1.49
CA ALA A 71 -1.41 4.52 0.68
C ALA A 71 -0.57 5.78 0.46
N PHE A 72 0.74 5.68 0.64
CA PHE A 72 1.64 6.83 0.52
C PHE A 72 3.06 6.42 0.11
N SER A 73 3.77 7.37 -0.50
CA SER A 73 5.17 7.19 -0.88
C SER A 73 6.11 7.26 0.33
N LEU A 74 7.06 6.34 0.40
CA LEU A 74 8.10 6.32 1.42
C LEU A 74 9.21 7.30 1.01
N LYS A 75 9.32 8.41 1.76
CA LYS A 75 10.38 9.40 1.53
C LYS A 75 11.74 8.93 2.07
N GLY A 76 12.78 9.18 1.28
CA GLY A 76 14.18 8.96 1.67
C GLY A 76 14.59 7.48 1.78
N LYS A 77 15.69 7.19 2.46
CA LYS A 77 16.24 5.82 2.63
C LYS A 77 15.44 4.94 3.62
N LYS A 78 14.28 5.38 4.11
CA LYS A 78 13.50 4.63 5.11
C LYS A 78 13.03 3.27 4.58
N TRP A 79 12.76 3.15 3.28
CA TRP A 79 12.35 1.90 2.65
C TRP A 79 13.46 0.83 2.64
N LEU A 80 14.75 1.22 2.62
CA LEU A 80 15.89 0.28 2.64
C LEU A 80 15.90 -0.62 3.88
N LYS A 81 15.26 -0.20 4.98
CA LYS A 81 15.11 -1.03 6.19
C LYS A 81 14.16 -2.21 6.00
N TYR A 82 13.35 -2.20 4.94
CA TYR A 82 12.29 -3.16 4.67
C TYR A 82 12.62 -4.12 3.52
N VAL A 83 13.78 -3.98 2.86
CA VAL A 83 14.24 -4.81 1.73
C VAL A 83 15.31 -5.82 2.17
N LYS A 84 15.42 -6.07 3.48
CA LYS A 84 16.50 -6.87 4.06
C LYS A 84 16.12 -8.34 4.16
#